data_AF-A0A6M0ETV0-F1
#
_entry.id   AF-A0A6M0ETV0-F1
#
_cell.length_a   1.000
_cell.length_b   1.000
_cell.length_c   1.000
_cell.angle_alpha   90.00
_cell.angle_beta   90.00
_cell.angle_gamma   90.00
#
_symmetry.space_group_name_H-M   'P 1'
#
loop_
_entity.id
_entity.type
_entity.pdbx_description
1 polymer ?
#
loop_
_entity_poly.entity_id
_entity_poly.type
_entity_poly.pdbx_seq_one_letter_code
_entity_poly.pdbx_strand_id
1 'polypeptide(L)'
;MTSTSRWHRWKQAVISRWLSWQEAIIFFLLEGIPTPLGRVIRRLGYRTIFAQLGKSAYIRVGVHFEGAARIKMGNLLSIHPGVRIRSLNQNSTIVMADKVSLDRGVDIKSNRGEIAIGKQTYIGPYTCLSGGDIKIGDNCLIASHSGIYANNHGFADPLRLIRDQESSFKGIVIEDDCWLGSGVRVLDGVTIAKGSVIGAGAVVTKDIPPYSVAVGVPAKVVSHRKVVAGKPADEISKAVAVIRQEEAV
;
A
#
# COMPACT_ATOMS: atom_id res chain seq x y z
N MET A 1 2.16 22.37 -21.43
CA MET A 1 2.99 21.14 -21.37
C MET A 1 4.44 21.54 -21.53
N THR A 2 5.23 21.51 -20.45
CA THR A 2 6.65 21.88 -20.50
C THR A 2 7.45 20.72 -21.12
N SER A 3 7.92 20.92 -22.35
CA SER A 3 8.83 19.99 -23.03
C SER A 3 10.17 19.97 -22.30
N THR A 4 10.37 18.97 -21.43
CA THR A 4 11.68 18.72 -20.81
C THR A 4 12.66 18.28 -21.90
N SER A 5 13.79 19.00 -22.01
CA SER A 5 14.74 18.84 -23.10
C SER A 5 15.36 17.43 -23.11
N ARG A 6 15.73 16.95 -24.30
CA ARG A 6 16.37 15.63 -24.52
C ARG A 6 17.60 15.42 -23.63
N TRP A 7 18.34 16.50 -23.36
CA TRP A 7 19.48 16.56 -22.45
C TRP A 7 19.09 16.32 -20.98
N HIS A 8 17.96 16.87 -20.54
CA HIS A 8 17.45 16.68 -19.19
C HIS A 8 17.05 15.21 -18.97
N ARG A 9 16.35 14.61 -19.94
CA ARG A 9 15.96 13.19 -19.91
C ARG A 9 17.18 12.25 -19.89
N TRP A 10 18.20 12.56 -20.69
CA TRP A 10 19.43 11.75 -20.74
C TRP A 10 20.22 11.84 -19.42
N LYS A 11 20.43 13.05 -18.88
CA LYS A 11 21.08 13.22 -17.56
C LYS A 11 20.33 12.47 -16.46
N GLN A 12 19.01 12.57 -16.44
CA GLN A 12 18.18 11.84 -15.47
C GLN A 12 18.26 10.33 -15.64
N ALA A 13 18.30 9.81 -16.87
CA ALA A 13 18.46 8.39 -17.12
C ALA A 13 19.84 7.87 -16.65
N VAL A 14 20.91 8.65 -16.85
CA VAL A 14 22.25 8.32 -16.37
C VAL A 14 22.30 8.33 -14.83
N ILE A 15 21.72 9.34 -14.19
CA ILE A 15 21.63 9.43 -12.71
C ILE A 15 20.78 8.27 -12.15
N SER A 16 19.63 7.99 -12.73
CA SER A 16 18.76 6.88 -12.35
C SER A 16 19.50 5.54 -12.47
N ARG A 17 20.22 5.33 -13.58
CA ARG A 17 20.99 4.11 -13.81
C ARG A 17 22.12 4.00 -12.78
N TRP A 18 22.87 5.07 -12.53
CA TRP A 18 23.92 5.09 -11.51
C TRP A 18 23.38 4.77 -10.10
N LEU A 19 22.26 5.38 -9.71
CA LEU A 19 21.58 5.08 -8.44
C LEU A 19 21.16 3.61 -8.36
N SER A 20 20.62 3.05 -9.44
CA SER A 20 20.27 1.62 -9.50
C SER A 20 21.49 0.69 -9.38
N TRP A 21 22.65 1.07 -9.93
CA TRP A 21 23.90 0.32 -9.75
C TRP A 21 24.41 0.40 -8.30
N GLN A 22 24.33 1.58 -7.66
CA GLN A 22 24.65 1.73 -6.24
C GLN A 22 23.71 0.91 -5.35
N GLU A 23 22.41 0.95 -5.63
CA GLU A 23 21.40 0.10 -4.98
C GLU A 23 21.77 -1.38 -5.11
N ALA A 24 22.05 -1.85 -6.33
CA ALA A 24 22.40 -3.24 -6.60
C ALA A 24 23.66 -3.70 -5.84
N ILE A 25 24.72 -2.89 -5.81
CA ILE A 25 25.95 -3.20 -5.07
C ILE A 25 25.69 -3.27 -3.57
N ILE A 26 24.95 -2.29 -3.02
CA ILE A 26 24.64 -2.26 -1.59
C ILE A 26 23.78 -3.46 -1.20
N PHE A 27 22.77 -3.84 -1.99
CA PHE A 27 21.98 -5.04 -1.72
C PHE A 27 22.84 -6.30 -1.79
N PHE A 28 23.62 -6.47 -2.86
CA PHE A 28 24.49 -7.63 -3.05
C PHE A 28 25.48 -7.81 -1.88
N LEU A 29 26.14 -6.74 -1.45
CA LEU A 29 27.12 -6.79 -0.35
C LEU A 29 26.47 -7.05 1.03
N LEU A 30 25.22 -6.62 1.23
CA LEU A 30 24.57 -6.66 2.54
C LEU A 30 23.61 -7.85 2.72
N GLU A 31 23.25 -8.54 1.64
CA GLU A 31 22.45 -9.77 1.67
C GLU A 31 23.21 -10.94 2.31
N GLY A 32 24.51 -11.04 2.08
CA GLY A 32 25.36 -12.13 2.62
C GLY A 32 25.66 -12.03 4.12
N ILE A 33 25.25 -10.95 4.80
CA ILE A 33 25.61 -10.72 6.22
C ILE A 33 24.55 -11.32 7.16
N PRO A 34 24.94 -12.24 8.07
CA PRO A 34 24.04 -12.86 9.04
C PRO A 34 23.27 -11.84 9.90
N THR A 35 22.02 -12.19 10.24
CA THR A 35 21.00 -11.30 10.84
C THR A 35 21.41 -10.49 12.09
N PRO A 36 22.27 -10.98 13.02
CA PRO A 36 22.65 -10.21 14.20
C PRO A 36 23.48 -8.97 13.85
N LEU A 37 24.51 -9.11 13.01
CA LEU A 37 25.42 -8.05 12.56
C LEU A 37 24.86 -7.29 11.34
N GLY A 38 24.22 -8.02 10.42
CA GLY A 38 23.66 -7.48 9.18
C GLY A 38 22.56 -6.44 9.41
N ARG A 39 21.86 -6.48 10.57
CA ARG A 39 20.87 -5.45 10.93
C ARG A 39 21.44 -4.04 10.99
N VAL A 40 22.57 -3.87 11.67
CA VAL A 40 23.18 -2.54 11.87
C VAL A 40 23.81 -2.05 10.57
N ILE A 41 24.48 -2.94 9.84
CA ILE A 41 25.16 -2.61 8.58
C ILE A 41 24.13 -2.30 7.48
N ARG A 42 23.07 -3.11 7.31
CA ARG A 42 21.95 -2.79 6.41
C ARG A 42 21.31 -1.46 6.76
N ARG A 43 21.09 -1.17 8.04
CA ARG A 43 20.56 0.13 8.45
C ARG A 43 21.47 1.29 8.03
N LEU A 44 22.78 1.20 8.26
CA LEU A 44 23.70 2.28 7.89
C LEU A 44 23.81 2.45 6.36
N GLY A 45 23.91 1.35 5.61
CA GLY A 45 23.95 1.37 4.14
C GLY A 45 22.64 1.84 3.52
N TYR A 46 21.49 1.39 4.01
CA TYR A 46 20.18 1.77 3.47
C TYR A 46 19.88 3.25 3.66
N ARG A 47 20.38 3.89 4.71
CA ARG A 47 20.22 5.34 4.91
C ARG A 47 20.84 6.19 3.80
N THR A 48 21.76 5.65 2.99
CA THR A 48 22.37 6.40 1.89
C THR A 48 21.54 6.35 0.59
N ILE A 49 20.61 5.38 0.47
CA ILE A 49 19.81 5.17 -0.75
C ILE A 49 18.34 5.52 -0.57
N PHE A 50 17.78 5.45 0.64
CA PHE A 50 16.37 5.79 0.89
C PHE A 50 16.15 7.29 1.03
N ALA A 51 15.01 7.78 0.52
CA ALA A 51 14.58 9.17 0.72
C ALA A 51 14.45 9.51 2.21
N GLN A 52 13.94 8.56 2.99
CA GLN A 52 13.84 8.63 4.43
C GLN A 52 13.82 7.21 4.99
N LEU A 53 14.60 6.96 6.04
CA LEU A 53 14.55 5.73 6.81
C LEU A 53 14.58 6.08 8.30
N GLY A 54 13.55 5.64 9.03
CA GLY A 54 13.43 5.83 10.46
C GLY A 54 14.60 5.23 11.24
N LYS A 55 14.71 5.62 12.52
CA LYS A 55 15.79 5.21 13.41
C LYS A 55 15.72 3.72 13.77
N SER A 56 14.60 3.06 13.56
CA SER A 56 14.43 1.63 13.82
C SER A 56 13.64 1.03 12.65
N ALA A 57 14.19 0.07 11.95
CA ALA A 57 13.48 -0.68 10.92
C ALA A 57 14.06 -2.09 10.89
N TYR A 58 13.21 -3.10 10.93
CA TYR A 58 13.59 -4.49 10.88
C TYR A 58 13.32 -5.04 9.47
N ILE A 59 14.34 -4.91 8.62
CA ILE A 59 14.32 -5.40 7.24
C ILE A 59 15.05 -6.75 7.21
N ARG A 60 14.30 -7.84 6.98
CA ARG A 60 14.88 -9.18 6.87
C ARG A 60 15.62 -9.38 5.54
N VAL A 61 16.44 -10.43 5.47
CA VAL A 61 17.15 -10.83 4.24
C VAL A 61 16.12 -11.27 3.19
N GLY A 62 16.39 -10.95 1.92
CA GLY A 62 15.51 -11.28 0.79
C GLY A 62 14.38 -10.28 0.56
N VAL A 63 14.50 -9.06 1.07
CA VAL A 63 13.62 -7.94 0.72
C VAL A 63 14.23 -7.19 -0.46
N HIS A 64 13.44 -7.02 -1.51
CA HIS A 64 13.87 -6.34 -2.72
C HIS A 64 13.29 -4.92 -2.78
N PHE A 65 14.15 -3.94 -3.04
CA PHE A 65 13.75 -2.56 -3.28
C PHE A 65 14.21 -2.10 -4.66
N GLU A 66 13.37 -1.31 -5.32
CA GLU A 66 13.71 -0.64 -6.57
C GLU A 66 13.26 0.82 -6.49
N GLY A 67 14.17 1.76 -6.77
CA GLY A 67 13.87 3.18 -6.65
C GLY A 67 13.85 3.65 -5.19
N ALA A 68 14.83 3.24 -4.39
CA ALA A 68 14.93 3.52 -2.95
C ALA A 68 14.88 5.03 -2.64
N ALA A 69 15.44 5.85 -3.53
CA ALA A 69 15.44 7.31 -3.42
C ALA A 69 14.04 7.95 -3.45
N ARG A 70 12.97 7.18 -3.69
CA ARG A 70 11.56 7.60 -3.67
C ARG A 70 10.72 6.88 -2.60
N ILE A 71 11.38 6.07 -1.78
CA ILE A 71 10.73 5.29 -0.72
C ILE A 71 11.05 5.98 0.62
N LYS A 72 9.99 6.31 1.36
CA LYS A 72 10.05 6.90 2.70
C LYS A 72 9.54 5.90 3.73
N MET A 73 10.32 5.69 4.77
CA MET A 73 10.08 4.69 5.78
C MET A 73 10.16 5.29 7.17
N GLY A 74 9.11 5.08 7.97
CA GLY A 74 9.01 5.44 9.37
C GLY A 74 9.85 4.55 10.31
N ASN A 75 9.55 4.64 11.59
CA ASN A 75 10.20 3.87 12.66
C ASN A 75 9.45 2.57 12.96
N LEU A 76 10.15 1.60 13.53
CA LEU A 76 9.63 0.31 13.99
C LEU A 76 8.92 -0.51 12.89
N LEU A 77 9.37 -0.36 11.65
CA LEU A 77 8.89 -1.17 10.53
C LEU A 77 9.31 -2.63 10.71
N SER A 78 8.44 -3.57 10.33
CA SER A 78 8.77 -4.99 10.19
C SER A 78 8.56 -5.41 8.75
N ILE A 79 9.62 -5.78 8.04
CA ILE A 79 9.55 -6.20 6.63
C ILE A 79 10.14 -7.60 6.50
N HIS A 80 9.26 -8.55 6.15
CA HIS A 80 9.55 -9.98 6.10
C HIS A 80 10.15 -10.42 4.75
N PRO A 81 10.71 -11.65 4.65
CA PRO A 81 11.42 -12.09 3.45
C PRO A 81 10.49 -12.20 2.24
N GLY A 82 11.03 -11.93 1.05
CA GLY A 82 10.29 -11.98 -0.21
C GLY A 82 9.41 -10.77 -0.47
N VAL A 83 9.40 -9.77 0.43
CA VAL A 83 8.72 -8.50 0.17
C VAL A 83 9.44 -7.76 -0.97
N ARG A 84 8.67 -7.24 -1.91
CA ARG A 84 9.16 -6.42 -3.04
C ARG A 84 8.52 -5.05 -3.00
N ILE A 85 9.32 -3.99 -2.99
CA ILE A 85 8.85 -2.61 -2.93
C ILE A 85 9.49 -1.84 -4.08
N ARG A 86 8.68 -1.45 -5.06
CA ARG A 86 9.16 -0.90 -6.33
C ARG A 86 8.47 0.42 -6.65
N SER A 87 9.26 1.49 -6.67
CA SER A 87 8.86 2.80 -7.18
C SER A 87 9.51 3.00 -8.56
N LEU A 88 8.75 2.73 -9.62
CA LEU A 88 9.34 2.53 -10.96
C LEU A 88 9.60 3.83 -11.74
N ASN A 89 8.81 4.87 -11.50
CA ASN A 89 8.87 6.11 -12.28
C ASN A 89 9.28 7.30 -11.41
N GLN A 90 9.67 8.42 -12.03
CA GLN A 90 10.09 9.61 -11.28
C GLN A 90 8.95 10.20 -10.42
N ASN A 91 7.70 10.01 -10.87
CA ASN A 91 6.50 10.51 -10.21
C ASN A 91 5.81 9.45 -9.34
N SER A 92 6.51 8.37 -8.97
CA SER A 92 6.00 7.38 -8.01
C SER A 92 6.67 7.54 -6.66
N THR A 93 5.89 7.59 -5.59
CA THR A 93 6.39 7.57 -4.21
C THR A 93 5.77 6.42 -3.44
N ILE A 94 6.53 5.87 -2.49
CA ILE A 94 6.02 4.89 -1.54
C ILE A 94 6.35 5.41 -0.15
N VAL A 95 5.33 5.56 0.68
CA VAL A 95 5.46 6.11 2.04
C VAL A 95 4.88 5.11 3.01
N MET A 96 5.69 4.67 3.97
CA MET A 96 5.27 3.79 5.06
C MET A 96 5.51 4.49 6.38
N ALA A 97 4.45 4.67 7.16
CA ALA A 97 4.51 5.31 8.46
C ALA A 97 5.09 4.37 9.54
N ASP A 98 5.07 4.84 10.78
CA ASP A 98 5.64 4.12 11.91
C ASP A 98 4.86 2.83 12.22
N LYS A 99 5.59 1.76 12.58
CA LYS A 99 5.05 0.46 13.00
C LYS A 99 4.24 -0.27 11.92
N VAL A 100 4.45 0.02 10.64
CA VAL A 100 3.91 -0.79 9.54
C VAL A 100 4.60 -2.16 9.52
N SER A 101 3.81 -3.21 9.33
CA SER A 101 4.29 -4.58 9.21
C SER A 101 3.89 -5.18 7.86
N LEU A 102 4.88 -5.56 7.05
CA LEU A 102 4.70 -6.24 5.79
C LEU A 102 5.17 -7.69 5.93
N ASP A 103 4.25 -8.64 5.74
CA ASP A 103 4.55 -10.06 5.82
C ASP A 103 5.12 -10.61 4.50
N ARG A 104 5.54 -11.88 4.51
CA ARG A 104 6.26 -12.52 3.41
C ARG A 104 5.56 -12.37 2.06
N GLY A 105 6.34 -12.10 1.03
CA GLY A 105 5.85 -12.06 -0.34
C GLY A 105 4.89 -10.91 -0.68
N VAL A 106 4.72 -9.92 0.19
CA VAL A 106 3.97 -8.69 -0.16
C VAL A 106 4.68 -7.97 -1.32
N ASP A 107 3.92 -7.60 -2.36
CA ASP A 107 4.43 -6.90 -3.53
C ASP A 107 3.77 -5.52 -3.63
N ILE A 108 4.56 -4.47 -3.48
CA ILE A 108 4.14 -3.07 -3.58
C ILE A 108 4.79 -2.47 -4.80
N LYS A 109 3.98 -2.06 -5.77
CA LYS A 109 4.44 -1.49 -7.04
C LYS A 109 3.70 -0.19 -7.32
N SER A 110 4.40 0.93 -7.16
CA SER A 110 3.91 2.23 -7.62
C SER A 110 4.47 2.55 -9.00
N ASN A 111 3.58 2.73 -9.97
CA ASN A 111 3.94 3.18 -11.32
C ASN A 111 3.78 4.69 -11.47
N ARG A 112 2.93 5.32 -10.65
CA ARG A 112 2.67 6.76 -10.65
C ARG A 112 1.95 7.12 -9.35
N GLY A 113 2.02 8.38 -8.93
CA GLY A 113 1.34 8.82 -7.71
C GLY A 113 1.98 8.22 -6.46
N GLU A 114 1.22 8.19 -5.38
CA GLU A 114 1.71 7.78 -4.06
C GLU A 114 1.00 6.52 -3.55
N ILE A 115 1.79 5.53 -3.10
CA ILE A 115 1.28 4.47 -2.22
C ILE A 115 1.66 4.82 -0.79
N ALA A 116 0.69 5.22 0.01
CA ALA A 116 0.85 5.59 1.42
C ALA A 116 0.22 4.54 2.34
N ILE A 117 0.97 4.09 3.34
CA ILE A 117 0.52 3.14 4.37
C ILE A 117 0.67 3.80 5.75
N GLY A 118 -0.45 3.94 6.44
CA GLY A 118 -0.58 4.55 7.75
C GLY A 118 0.03 3.72 8.89
N LYS A 119 0.09 4.32 10.07
CA LYS A 119 0.78 3.78 11.25
C LYS A 119 0.11 2.51 11.74
N GLN A 120 0.90 1.60 12.30
CA GLN A 120 0.40 0.38 12.94
C GLN A 120 -0.47 -0.51 12.02
N THR A 121 -0.33 -0.34 10.70
CA THR A 121 -1.05 -1.13 9.72
C THR A 121 -0.30 -2.42 9.40
N TYR A 122 -1.02 -3.54 9.37
CA TYR A 122 -0.50 -4.86 9.03
C TYR A 122 -0.98 -5.28 7.63
N ILE A 123 -0.03 -5.71 6.80
CA ILE A 123 -0.27 -6.25 5.46
C ILE A 123 0.19 -7.72 5.44
N GLY A 124 -0.77 -8.61 5.28
CA GLY A 124 -0.58 -10.06 5.35
C GLY A 124 0.05 -10.66 4.10
N PRO A 125 0.48 -11.94 4.20
CA PRO A 125 1.31 -12.59 3.18
C PRO A 125 0.73 -12.52 1.77
N TYR A 126 1.60 -12.33 0.78
CA TYR A 126 1.26 -12.37 -0.65
C TYR A 126 0.16 -11.37 -1.06
N THR A 127 0.03 -10.26 -0.33
CA THR A 127 -0.83 -9.15 -0.71
C THR A 127 -0.14 -8.30 -1.78
N CYS A 128 -0.90 -7.89 -2.79
CA CYS A 128 -0.40 -7.04 -3.87
C CYS A 128 -1.03 -5.64 -3.80
N LEU A 129 -0.19 -4.60 -3.79
CA LEU A 129 -0.60 -3.21 -3.96
C LEU A 129 -0.01 -2.71 -5.28
N SER A 130 -0.86 -2.33 -6.23
CA SER A 130 -0.39 -1.87 -7.54
C SER A 130 -1.30 -0.81 -8.13
N GLY A 131 -0.71 0.13 -8.87
CA GLY A 131 -1.45 1.11 -9.66
C GLY A 131 -0.98 2.53 -9.41
N GLY A 132 -1.96 3.44 -9.40
CA GLY A 132 -1.80 4.84 -9.01
C GLY A 132 -1.91 5.05 -7.50
N ASP A 133 -2.48 6.19 -7.12
CA ASP A 133 -2.61 6.63 -5.73
C ASP A 133 -3.37 5.59 -4.87
N ILE A 134 -2.69 5.01 -3.87
CA ILE A 134 -3.30 4.12 -2.87
C ILE A 134 -3.02 4.70 -1.50
N LYS A 135 -4.05 4.99 -0.73
CA LYS A 135 -3.94 5.49 0.64
C LYS A 135 -4.57 4.49 1.57
N ILE A 136 -3.76 3.90 2.45
CA ILE A 136 -4.22 3.01 3.52
C ILE A 136 -3.99 3.74 4.83
N GLY A 137 -5.03 3.88 5.64
CA GLY A 137 -5.03 4.59 6.91
C GLY A 137 -4.26 3.88 8.02
N ASP A 138 -4.40 4.41 9.22
CA ASP A 138 -3.78 3.89 10.43
C ASP A 138 -4.56 2.68 10.98
N ASN A 139 -3.86 1.77 11.67
CA ASN A 139 -4.43 0.61 12.36
C ASN A 139 -5.25 -0.34 11.47
N CYS A 140 -4.95 -0.41 10.17
CA CYS A 140 -5.64 -1.32 9.27
C CYS A 140 -5.07 -2.74 9.37
N LEU A 141 -5.92 -3.73 9.16
CA LEU A 141 -5.54 -5.14 9.05
C LEU A 141 -5.92 -5.65 7.65
N ILE A 142 -4.93 -5.98 6.83
CA ILE A 142 -5.17 -6.54 5.49
C ILE A 142 -4.66 -7.97 5.50
N ALA A 143 -5.57 -8.94 5.42
CA ALA A 143 -5.21 -10.34 5.49
C ALA A 143 -4.63 -10.86 4.16
N SER A 144 -4.09 -12.08 4.23
CA SER A 144 -3.31 -12.73 3.19
C SER A 144 -3.99 -12.75 1.81
N HIS A 145 -3.18 -12.77 0.75
CA HIS A 145 -3.63 -12.94 -0.64
C HIS A 145 -4.62 -11.88 -1.12
N SER A 146 -4.63 -10.70 -0.51
CA SER A 146 -5.47 -9.57 -0.94
C SER A 146 -4.85 -8.84 -2.13
N GLY A 147 -5.65 -8.14 -2.92
CA GLY A 147 -5.20 -7.37 -4.08
C GLY A 147 -5.87 -6.01 -4.11
N ILE A 148 -5.06 -4.95 -4.07
CA ILE A 148 -5.52 -3.55 -4.11
C ILE A 148 -4.96 -2.94 -5.39
N TYR A 149 -5.84 -2.72 -6.36
CA TYR A 149 -5.47 -2.36 -7.73
C TYR A 149 -6.05 -1.00 -8.13
N ALA A 150 -5.28 0.06 -7.91
CA ALA A 150 -5.63 1.45 -8.25
C ALA A 150 -5.34 1.78 -9.72
N ASN A 151 -5.65 0.83 -10.61
CA ASN A 151 -5.60 1.01 -12.05
C ASN A 151 -6.49 -0.01 -12.75
N ASN A 152 -6.99 0.34 -13.93
CA ASN A 152 -7.70 -0.60 -14.79
C ASN A 152 -7.40 -0.30 -16.27
N HIS A 153 -7.53 -1.29 -17.14
CA HIS A 153 -7.44 -1.05 -18.59
C HIS A 153 -8.78 -0.56 -19.14
N GLY A 154 -8.74 0.29 -20.15
CA GLY A 154 -9.91 0.58 -20.98
C GLY A 154 -10.29 -0.64 -21.80
N PHE A 155 -11.59 -0.93 -21.88
CA PHE A 155 -12.12 -2.08 -22.62
C PHE A 155 -13.44 -1.76 -23.34
N ALA A 156 -13.84 -0.49 -23.38
CA ALA A 156 -15.14 -0.07 -23.90
C ALA A 156 -15.22 -0.15 -25.43
N ASP A 157 -14.11 0.07 -26.14
CA ASP A 157 -14.06 0.02 -27.60
C ASP A 157 -13.69 -1.39 -28.09
N PRO A 158 -14.60 -2.15 -28.72
CA PRO A 158 -14.30 -3.50 -29.19
C PRO A 158 -13.41 -3.52 -30.46
N LEU A 159 -13.20 -2.38 -31.13
CA LEU A 159 -12.41 -2.28 -32.36
C LEU A 159 -10.92 -2.00 -32.10
N ARG A 160 -10.55 -1.70 -30.84
CA ARG A 160 -9.18 -1.43 -30.42
C ARG A 160 -8.70 -2.50 -29.46
N LEU A 161 -7.43 -2.90 -29.57
CA LEU A 161 -6.82 -3.79 -28.59
C LEU A 161 -6.84 -3.14 -27.20
N ILE A 162 -7.13 -3.93 -26.16
CA ILE A 162 -7.16 -3.46 -24.75
C ILE A 162 -5.88 -2.69 -24.38
N ARG A 163 -4.71 -3.17 -24.82
CA ARG A 163 -3.41 -2.56 -24.54
C ARG A 163 -3.26 -1.13 -25.10
N ASP A 164 -4.02 -0.80 -26.14
CA ASP A 164 -3.98 0.48 -26.82
C ASP A 164 -5.08 1.44 -26.33
N GLN A 165 -5.98 0.96 -25.45
CA GLN A 165 -7.03 1.75 -24.84
C GLN A 165 -6.54 2.45 -23.56
N GLU A 166 -7.13 3.61 -23.26
CA GLU A 166 -6.74 4.42 -22.11
C GLU A 166 -7.02 3.69 -20.80
N SER A 167 -6.04 3.68 -19.89
CA SER A 167 -6.16 3.06 -18.57
C SER A 167 -6.64 4.06 -17.53
N SER A 168 -7.47 3.62 -16.59
CA SER A 168 -7.90 4.44 -15.43
C SER A 168 -6.90 4.33 -14.29
N PHE A 169 -6.80 5.41 -13.51
CA PHE A 169 -6.00 5.53 -12.28
C PHE A 169 -6.72 6.47 -11.31
N LYS A 170 -7.94 6.10 -10.90
CA LYS A 170 -8.78 6.92 -10.01
C LYS A 170 -8.27 6.93 -8.57
N GLY A 171 -7.50 5.92 -8.19
CA GLY A 171 -6.93 5.78 -6.86
C GLY A 171 -7.84 4.96 -5.94
N ILE A 172 -7.30 4.56 -4.79
CA ILE A 172 -8.04 3.82 -3.75
C ILE A 172 -7.74 4.45 -2.39
N VAL A 173 -8.79 4.60 -1.58
CA VAL A 173 -8.67 5.03 -0.18
C VAL A 173 -9.23 3.94 0.72
N ILE A 174 -8.42 3.47 1.67
CA ILE A 174 -8.83 2.62 2.78
C ILE A 174 -8.57 3.46 4.02
N GLU A 175 -9.62 3.89 4.71
CA GLU A 175 -9.49 4.73 5.90
C GLU A 175 -9.08 3.92 7.14
N ASP A 176 -8.90 4.60 8.27
CA ASP A 176 -8.39 4.02 9.51
C ASP A 176 -9.24 2.84 10.03
N ASP A 177 -8.60 1.93 10.77
CA ASP A 177 -9.24 0.80 11.48
C ASP A 177 -10.06 -0.15 10.57
N CYS A 178 -9.75 -0.20 9.27
CA CYS A 178 -10.40 -1.14 8.35
C CYS A 178 -9.80 -2.55 8.46
N TRP A 179 -10.65 -3.57 8.35
CA TRP A 179 -10.22 -4.96 8.25
C TRP A 179 -10.65 -5.57 6.91
N LEU A 180 -9.68 -6.01 6.12
CA LEU A 180 -9.91 -6.76 4.89
C LEU A 180 -9.56 -8.24 5.12
N GLY A 181 -10.55 -9.11 4.97
CA GLY A 181 -10.39 -10.56 5.04
C GLY A 181 -9.49 -11.12 3.94
N SER A 182 -9.10 -12.39 4.07
CA SER A 182 -8.14 -12.99 3.13
C SER A 182 -8.75 -13.06 1.72
N GLY A 183 -7.94 -12.78 0.69
CA GLY A 183 -8.38 -12.90 -0.69
C GLY A 183 -9.25 -11.73 -1.19
N VAL A 184 -9.39 -10.63 -0.45
CA VAL A 184 -10.17 -9.47 -0.88
C VAL A 184 -9.56 -8.81 -2.13
N ARG A 185 -10.39 -8.30 -3.03
CA ARG A 185 -10.00 -7.47 -4.17
C ARG A 185 -10.63 -6.10 -4.05
N VAL A 186 -9.84 -5.03 -4.13
CA VAL A 186 -10.33 -3.64 -4.15
C VAL A 186 -9.99 -3.04 -5.51
N LEU A 187 -11.01 -2.56 -6.22
CA LEU A 187 -10.87 -2.02 -7.56
C LEU A 187 -10.69 -0.49 -7.57
N ASP A 188 -10.15 0.00 -8.68
CA ASP A 188 -9.84 1.42 -8.92
C ASP A 188 -11.05 2.34 -8.70
N GLY A 189 -10.85 3.42 -7.93
CA GLY A 189 -11.85 4.43 -7.62
C GLY A 189 -12.70 4.17 -6.38
N VAL A 190 -12.34 3.18 -5.56
CA VAL A 190 -13.09 2.81 -4.35
C VAL A 190 -12.53 3.49 -3.10
N THR A 191 -13.43 3.96 -2.25
CA THR A 191 -13.19 4.34 -0.85
C THR A 191 -13.81 3.31 0.11
N ILE A 192 -13.00 2.70 0.97
CA ILE A 192 -13.46 1.89 2.10
C ILE A 192 -13.32 2.76 3.35
N ALA A 193 -14.44 3.21 3.88
CA ALA A 193 -14.46 4.19 4.95
C ALA A 193 -14.20 3.56 6.32
N LYS A 194 -13.88 4.43 7.28
CA LYS A 194 -13.31 4.10 8.58
C LYS A 194 -14.02 2.96 9.28
N GLY A 195 -13.22 2.04 9.85
CA GLY A 195 -13.73 0.98 10.70
C GLY A 195 -14.47 -0.11 9.93
N SER A 196 -14.50 -0.11 8.59
CA SER A 196 -15.25 -1.11 7.82
C SER A 196 -14.57 -2.47 7.82
N VAL A 197 -15.39 -3.53 7.70
CA VAL A 197 -14.96 -4.91 7.59
C VAL A 197 -15.36 -5.46 6.24
N ILE A 198 -14.39 -5.97 5.49
CA ILE A 198 -14.61 -6.64 4.21
C ILE A 198 -14.39 -8.14 4.41
N GLY A 199 -15.41 -8.95 4.16
CA GLY A 199 -15.34 -10.41 4.29
C GLY A 199 -14.34 -11.03 3.31
N ALA A 200 -13.82 -12.20 3.69
CA ALA A 200 -12.87 -12.94 2.88
C ALA A 200 -13.40 -13.23 1.46
N GLY A 201 -12.52 -13.12 0.46
CA GLY A 201 -12.84 -13.37 -0.95
C GLY A 201 -13.73 -12.32 -1.64
N ALA A 202 -14.10 -11.23 -0.96
CA ALA A 202 -14.98 -10.22 -1.54
C ALA A 202 -14.28 -9.39 -2.63
N VAL A 203 -15.05 -8.90 -3.61
CA VAL A 203 -14.58 -7.97 -4.66
C VAL A 203 -15.30 -6.64 -4.48
N VAL A 204 -14.59 -5.65 -3.97
CA VAL A 204 -15.10 -4.31 -3.70
C VAL A 204 -15.01 -3.47 -4.98
N THR A 205 -16.18 -3.16 -5.54
CA THR A 205 -16.33 -2.40 -6.80
C THR A 205 -16.95 -1.02 -6.62
N LYS A 206 -17.38 -0.69 -5.40
CA LYS A 206 -18.04 0.56 -5.01
C LYS A 206 -17.62 0.93 -3.60
N ASP A 207 -17.81 2.18 -3.22
CA ASP A 207 -17.49 2.68 -1.89
C ASP A 207 -18.23 1.90 -0.80
N ILE A 208 -17.58 1.74 0.35
CA ILE A 208 -18.12 1.07 1.53
C ILE A 208 -18.24 2.11 2.66
N PRO A 209 -19.45 2.38 3.18
CA PRO A 209 -19.68 3.36 4.24
C PRO A 209 -18.97 3.02 5.55
N PRO A 210 -18.76 4.00 6.46
CA PRO A 210 -18.07 3.78 7.73
C PRO A 210 -18.73 2.67 8.57
N TYR A 211 -17.89 1.88 9.25
CA TYR A 211 -18.29 0.81 10.17
C TYR A 211 -19.18 -0.28 9.54
N SER A 212 -19.28 -0.33 8.21
CA SER A 212 -20.04 -1.37 7.51
C SER A 212 -19.30 -2.70 7.51
N VAL A 213 -20.07 -3.78 7.41
CA VAL A 213 -19.58 -5.13 7.13
C VAL A 213 -20.09 -5.50 5.74
N ALA A 214 -19.16 -5.67 4.79
CA ALA A 214 -19.49 -5.97 3.39
C ALA A 214 -18.88 -7.30 2.94
N VAL A 215 -19.64 -8.08 2.16
CA VAL A 215 -19.22 -9.41 1.68
C VAL A 215 -19.67 -9.66 0.23
N GLY A 216 -19.05 -10.62 -0.45
CA GLY A 216 -19.51 -11.12 -1.76
C GLY A 216 -18.79 -10.56 -2.98
N VAL A 217 -19.24 -10.99 -4.16
CA VAL A 217 -18.71 -10.60 -5.47
C VAL A 217 -19.88 -10.22 -6.39
N PRO A 218 -20.15 -8.92 -6.61
CA PRO A 218 -19.51 -7.76 -5.96
C PRO A 218 -19.87 -7.66 -4.47
N ALA A 219 -19.02 -7.00 -3.70
CA ALA A 219 -19.22 -6.78 -2.27
C ALA A 219 -20.47 -5.93 -2.03
N LYS A 220 -21.31 -6.36 -1.09
CA LYS A 220 -22.49 -5.62 -0.62
C LYS A 220 -22.45 -5.50 0.90
N VAL A 221 -22.89 -4.36 1.42
CA VAL A 221 -23.08 -4.17 2.87
C VAL A 221 -24.19 -5.11 3.34
N VAL A 222 -23.90 -5.93 4.35
CA VAL A 222 -24.84 -6.90 4.94
C VAL A 222 -25.17 -6.60 6.40
N SER A 223 -24.34 -5.81 7.07
CA SER A 223 -24.57 -5.33 8.44
C SER A 223 -23.62 -4.17 8.78
N HIS A 224 -23.74 -3.62 9.98
CA HIS A 224 -22.80 -2.67 10.55
C HIS A 224 -22.17 -3.24 11.82
N ARG A 225 -20.95 -2.79 12.16
CA ARG A 225 -20.28 -3.14 13.43
C ARG A 225 -21.14 -2.68 14.60
N LYS A 226 -21.29 -3.55 15.59
CA LYS A 226 -22.06 -3.26 16.80
C LYS A 226 -21.14 -2.76 17.91
N VAL A 227 -21.64 -1.82 18.71
CA VAL A 227 -20.99 -1.44 19.96
C VAL A 227 -21.19 -2.57 20.97
N VAL A 228 -20.10 -3.11 21.52
CA VAL A 228 -20.17 -4.13 22.57
C VAL A 228 -20.52 -3.47 23.90
N ALA A 229 -21.47 -4.04 24.64
CA ALA A 229 -21.88 -3.54 25.96
C ALA A 229 -20.71 -3.56 26.96
N GLY A 230 -20.66 -2.57 27.86
CA GLY A 230 -19.61 -2.41 28.88
C GLY A 230 -18.65 -1.24 28.67
N LYS A 231 -18.81 -0.48 27.59
CA LYS A 231 -18.11 0.80 27.39
C LYS A 231 -18.83 1.98 28.08
N PRO A 232 -18.11 3.06 28.43
CA PRO A 232 -18.72 4.30 28.92
C PRO A 232 -19.85 4.80 28.00
N ALA A 233 -20.97 5.25 28.58
CA ALA A 233 -22.18 5.60 27.83
C ALA A 233 -21.98 6.73 26.80
N ASP A 234 -21.02 7.62 27.04
CA ASP A 234 -20.65 8.72 26.14
C ASP A 234 -19.92 8.22 24.88
N GLU A 235 -19.06 7.20 25.00
CA GLU A 235 -18.42 6.54 23.85
C GLU A 235 -19.45 5.79 23.00
N ILE A 236 -20.38 5.09 23.66
CA ILE A 236 -21.45 4.35 22.99
C ILE A 236 -22.33 5.33 22.20
N SER A 237 -22.73 6.44 22.82
CA SER A 237 -23.60 7.43 22.19
C SER A 237 -22.98 8.04 20.92
N LYS A 238 -21.68 8.36 20.96
CA LYS A 238 -20.94 8.86 19.78
C LYS A 238 -20.86 7.81 18.68
N ALA A 239 -20.51 6.57 19.00
CA ALA A 239 -20.38 5.51 18.01
C ALA A 239 -21.73 5.16 17.35
N VAL A 240 -22.81 5.10 18.14
CA VAL A 240 -24.16 4.82 17.64
C VAL A 240 -24.68 5.97 16.77
N ALA A 241 -24.38 7.24 17.11
CA ALA A 241 -24.78 8.37 16.29
C ALA A 241 -24.18 8.34 14.89
N VAL A 242 -22.90 7.97 14.77
CA VAL A 242 -22.23 7.85 13.46
C VAL A 242 -22.83 6.70 12.63
N ILE A 243 -23.09 5.54 13.24
CA ILE A 243 -23.70 4.41 12.52
C ILE A 243 -25.11 4.76 12.02
N ARG A 244 -25.93 5.42 12.86
CA ARG A 244 -27.33 5.76 12.51
C ARG A 244 -27.46 6.86 11.46
N GLN A 245 -26.52 7.81 11.39
CA GLN A 245 -26.54 8.84 10.34
C GLN A 245 -26.32 8.25 8.95
N GLU A 246 -25.56 7.16 8.86
CA GLU A 246 -25.23 6.49 7.60
C GLU A 246 -26.28 5.44 7.18
N GLU A 247 -27.07 4.90 8.12
CA GLU A 247 -28.22 4.04 7.79
C GLU A 247 -29.40 4.82 7.15
N ALA A 248 -29.39 6.16 7.26
CA ALA A 248 -30.46 7.04 6.77
C ALA A 248 -30.23 7.60 5.35
N VAL A 249 -29.17 7.18 4.66
CA VAL A 249 -28.77 7.61 3.30
C VAL A 249 -28.84 6.43 2.34
#